data_AF-A0A1V2AUT3-F1
#
_entry.id   AF-A0A1V2AUT3-F1
#
_cell.length_a   1.000
_cell.length_b   1.000
_cell.length_c   1.000
_cell.angle_alpha   90.00
_cell.angle_beta   90.00
_cell.angle_gamma   90.00
#
_symmetry.space_group_name_H-M   'P 1'
#
loop_
_entity.id
_entity.type
_entity.pdbx_description
1 polymer ?
#
loop_
_entity_poly.entity_id
_entity_poly.type
_entity_poly.pdbx_seq_one_letter_code
_entity_poly.pdbx_strand_id
1 'polypeptide(L)'
;MQDRPQQEVPALIETPKSLEDKGSYTFSKRGGSNLVESLYEELVTQDAALKRLEDQIDELNKSQQDSTESFSNFNQKIQSYYHIADRDATEIKDSVLSEKIKLLVAGSLAKYNAQVSEHNELLKTIGAKESAIADLHQAVKIVTTLTVMEKYQKGNMPDTRQLRGYVQEQDKTIHMEDTLLNR
;
A
#
# COMPACT_ATOMS: atom_id res chain seq x y z
N MET A 1 30.79 -42.61 -11.34
CA MET A 1 30.96 -41.30 -10.68
C MET A 1 30.10 -40.33 -11.46
N GLN A 2 29.04 -39.83 -10.83
CA GLN A 2 27.96 -39.11 -11.50
C GLN A 2 28.31 -37.62 -11.56
N ASP A 3 28.40 -37.06 -12.76
CA ASP A 3 28.49 -35.62 -12.98
C ASP A 3 27.22 -34.93 -12.47
N ARG A 4 27.39 -33.98 -11.53
CA ARG A 4 26.32 -33.05 -11.16
C ARG A 4 26.50 -31.78 -12.00
N PRO A 5 25.44 -31.28 -12.66
CA PRO A 5 25.52 -30.01 -13.37
C PRO A 5 25.71 -28.87 -12.37
N GLN A 6 26.69 -28.01 -12.64
CA GLN A 6 26.89 -26.75 -11.93
C GLN A 6 25.65 -25.88 -12.18
N GLN A 7 24.94 -25.53 -11.10
CA GLN A 7 23.94 -24.47 -11.14
C GLN A 7 24.66 -23.16 -11.47
N GLU A 8 24.32 -22.56 -12.61
CA GLU A 8 24.69 -21.19 -12.96
C GLU A 8 24.20 -20.25 -11.86
N VAL A 9 25.16 -19.60 -11.18
CA VAL A 9 24.89 -18.52 -10.24
C VAL A 9 24.49 -17.30 -11.07
N PRO A 10 23.28 -16.74 -10.92
CA PRO A 10 22.89 -15.56 -11.70
C PRO A 10 23.81 -14.40 -11.38
N ALA A 11 24.17 -13.67 -12.43
CA ALA A 11 25.11 -12.56 -12.46
C ALA A 11 24.86 -11.51 -11.36
N LEU A 12 25.98 -10.90 -10.94
CA LEU A 12 26.10 -9.76 -10.05
C LEU A 12 24.93 -8.78 -10.21
N ILE A 13 24.17 -8.59 -9.14
CA ILE A 13 23.23 -7.47 -9.04
C ILE A 13 24.09 -6.22 -9.00
N GLU A 14 24.20 -5.52 -10.13
CA GLU A 14 24.68 -4.14 -10.16
C GLU A 14 23.88 -3.34 -9.13
N THR A 15 24.56 -2.49 -8.35
CA THR A 15 23.91 -1.62 -7.35
C THR A 15 22.68 -0.96 -7.98
N PRO A 16 21.47 -1.09 -7.38
CA PRO A 16 20.27 -0.44 -7.90
C PRO A 16 20.52 1.04 -8.15
N LYS A 17 19.96 1.59 -9.23
CA LYS A 17 20.18 2.99 -9.62
C LYS A 17 19.69 3.95 -8.55
N SER A 18 18.62 3.60 -7.86
CA SER A 18 18.09 4.31 -6.69
C SER A 18 19.05 4.35 -5.49
N LEU A 19 20.10 3.51 -5.47
CA LEU A 19 21.16 3.49 -4.46
C LEU A 19 22.51 4.04 -5.00
N GLU A 20 22.57 4.46 -6.26
CA GLU A 20 23.75 5.12 -6.81
C GLU A 20 23.84 6.56 -6.28
N ASP A 21 24.91 6.83 -5.52
CA ASP A 21 25.14 8.11 -4.84
C ASP A 21 25.56 9.20 -5.84
N LYS A 22 24.59 9.81 -6.53
CA LYS A 22 24.78 11.14 -7.14
C LYS A 22 24.46 12.18 -6.08
N GLY A 23 25.47 12.46 -5.27
CA GLY A 23 25.43 13.38 -4.13
C GLY A 23 24.45 14.54 -4.25
N SER A 24 23.27 14.34 -3.69
CA SER A 24 22.36 15.35 -3.16
C SER A 24 21.17 14.60 -2.58
N TYR A 25 21.15 14.46 -1.26
CA TYR A 25 19.95 14.04 -0.51
C TYR A 25 18.89 15.15 -0.58
N THR A 26 18.50 15.56 -1.79
CA THR A 26 17.30 16.34 -2.03
C THR A 26 16.15 15.36 -2.03
N PHE A 27 15.64 15.08 -0.83
CA PHE A 27 14.25 14.66 -0.67
C PHE A 27 13.37 15.73 -1.34
N SER A 28 13.00 15.51 -2.60
CA SER A 28 12.16 16.43 -3.35
C SER A 28 10.78 16.45 -2.68
N LYS A 29 10.54 17.52 -1.92
CA LYS A 29 9.31 17.80 -1.16
C LYS A 29 8.03 17.95 -1.99
N ARG A 30 7.98 17.50 -3.25
CA ARG A 30 6.79 17.59 -4.11
C ARG A 30 6.79 16.43 -5.11
N GLY A 31 6.18 15.30 -4.71
CA GLY A 31 5.82 14.18 -5.60
C GLY A 31 6.80 12.99 -5.65
N GLY A 32 7.69 12.84 -4.66
CA GLY A 32 8.73 11.80 -4.67
C GLY A 32 8.23 10.41 -4.25
N SER A 33 8.42 9.41 -5.12
CA SER A 33 8.41 8.02 -4.71
C SER A 33 9.43 7.82 -3.59
N ASN A 34 9.02 7.13 -2.52
CA ASN A 34 9.95 6.80 -1.43
C ASN A 34 10.95 5.73 -1.92
N LEU A 35 12.07 5.57 -1.21
CA LEU A 35 13.13 4.64 -1.64
C LEU A 35 12.66 3.20 -1.80
N VAL A 36 11.67 2.76 -1.01
CA VAL A 36 11.04 1.44 -1.16
C VAL A 36 10.34 1.33 -2.50
N GLU A 37 9.56 2.34 -2.89
CA GLU A 37 8.86 2.36 -4.17
C GLU A 37 9.86 2.37 -5.35
N SER A 38 10.90 3.21 -5.32
CA SER A 38 11.90 3.25 -6.39
C SER A 38 12.65 1.93 -6.56
N LEU A 39 13.05 1.30 -5.44
CA LEU A 39 13.69 -0.02 -5.46
C LEU A 39 12.76 -1.09 -5.99
N TYR A 40 11.48 -1.05 -5.58
CA TYR A 40 10.50 -2.01 -6.04
C TYR A 40 10.21 -1.88 -7.53
N GLU A 41 10.04 -0.66 -8.05
CA GLU A 41 9.86 -0.40 -9.48
C GLU A 41 11.03 -0.95 -10.31
N GLU A 42 12.27 -0.74 -9.86
CA GLU A 42 13.45 -1.35 -10.49
C GLU A 42 13.37 -2.88 -10.51
N LEU A 43 12.98 -3.50 -9.39
CA LEU A 43 12.80 -4.95 -9.30
C LEU A 43 11.69 -5.46 -10.24
N VAL A 44 10.57 -4.75 -10.35
CA VAL A 44 9.47 -5.10 -11.27
C VAL A 44 9.94 -5.15 -12.72
N THR A 45 10.87 -4.28 -13.13
CA THR A 45 11.41 -4.32 -14.50
C THR A 45 12.29 -5.55 -14.78
N GLN A 46 12.79 -6.20 -13.73
CA GLN A 46 13.75 -7.31 -13.82
C GLN A 46 13.12 -8.67 -13.46
N ASP A 47 12.06 -8.69 -12.65
CA ASP A 47 11.41 -9.89 -12.17
C ASP A 47 10.03 -10.10 -12.83
N ALA A 48 9.92 -11.20 -13.59
CA ALA A 48 8.70 -11.51 -14.33
C ALA A 48 7.50 -11.86 -13.43
N ALA A 49 7.73 -12.35 -12.20
CA ALA A 49 6.65 -12.63 -11.26
C ALA A 49 6.11 -11.33 -10.64
N LEU A 50 6.99 -10.41 -10.27
CA LEU A 50 6.59 -9.08 -9.79
C LEU A 50 5.85 -8.30 -10.87
N LYS A 51 6.32 -8.34 -12.13
CA LYS A 51 5.61 -7.71 -13.25
C LYS A 51 4.20 -8.27 -13.44
N ARG A 52 4.05 -9.59 -13.41
CA ARG A 52 2.72 -10.24 -13.50
C ARG A 52 1.81 -9.85 -12.35
N LEU A 53 2.35 -9.68 -11.15
CA LEU A 53 1.57 -9.22 -10.00
C LEU A 53 1.04 -7.80 -10.22
N GLU A 54 1.89 -6.87 -10.68
CA GLU A 54 1.45 -5.50 -11.00
C GLU A 54 0.40 -5.49 -12.11
N ASP A 55 0.62 -6.24 -13.19
CA ASP A 55 -0.35 -6.35 -14.29
C ASP A 55 -1.72 -6.87 -13.79
N GLN A 56 -1.72 -7.87 -12.90
CA GLN A 56 -2.95 -8.41 -12.30
C GLN A 56 -3.66 -7.41 -11.38
N ILE A 57 -2.92 -6.67 -10.56
CA ILE A 57 -3.48 -5.64 -9.68
C ILE A 57 -4.09 -4.51 -10.52
N ASP A 58 -3.39 -4.10 -11.58
CA ASP A 58 -3.87 -3.07 -12.51
C ASP A 58 -5.14 -3.50 -13.25
N GLU A 59 -5.19 -4.73 -13.75
CA GLU A 59 -6.38 -5.29 -14.40
C GLU A 59 -7.56 -5.38 -13.42
N LEU A 60 -7.32 -5.83 -12.20
CA LEU A 60 -8.35 -5.92 -11.16
C LEU A 60 -8.93 -4.54 -10.85
N ASN A 61 -8.07 -3.54 -10.62
CA ASN A 61 -8.48 -2.16 -10.33
C ASN A 61 -9.29 -1.54 -11.48
N LYS A 62 -8.92 -1.80 -12.74
CA LYS A 62 -9.67 -1.33 -13.91
C LYS A 62 -11.06 -1.98 -14.00
N SER A 63 -11.18 -3.25 -13.63
CA SER A 63 -12.43 -4.01 -13.72
C SER A 63 -13.42 -3.76 -12.56
N GLN A 64 -12.96 -3.16 -11.47
CA GLN A 64 -13.74 -2.98 -10.23
C GLN A 64 -14.99 -2.11 -10.46
N GLN A 65 -14.82 -0.97 -11.14
CA GLN A 65 -15.91 -0.03 -11.39
C GLN A 65 -17.02 -0.73 -12.17
N ASP A 66 -16.69 -1.35 -13.31
CA ASP A 66 -17.67 -2.04 -14.16
C ASP A 66 -18.41 -3.18 -13.42
N SER A 67 -17.70 -3.90 -12.55
CA SER A 67 -18.24 -5.09 -11.86
C SER A 67 -19.25 -4.75 -10.77
N THR A 68 -19.13 -3.58 -10.14
CA THR A 68 -19.94 -3.20 -8.97
C THR A 68 -20.92 -2.05 -9.26
N GLU A 69 -20.69 -1.29 -10.33
CA GLU A 69 -21.44 -0.07 -10.65
C GLU A 69 -22.93 -0.33 -10.91
N SER A 70 -23.27 -1.39 -11.66
CA SER A 70 -24.67 -1.69 -12.01
C SER A 70 -25.54 -1.87 -10.77
N PHE A 71 -25.09 -2.71 -9.82
CA PHE A 71 -25.82 -2.93 -8.58
C PHE A 71 -25.77 -1.71 -7.65
N SER A 72 -24.63 -1.03 -7.54
CA SER A 72 -24.50 0.17 -6.71
C SER A 72 -25.46 1.27 -7.14
N ASN A 73 -25.54 1.53 -8.45
CA ASN A 73 -26.47 2.51 -9.03
C ASN A 73 -27.93 2.09 -8.84
N PHE A 74 -28.25 0.81 -9.03
CA PHE A 74 -29.59 0.28 -8.78
C PHE A 74 -29.99 0.44 -7.31
N ASN A 75 -29.15 -0.02 -6.39
CA ASN A 75 -29.40 0.06 -4.95
C ASN A 75 -29.53 1.52 -4.49
N GLN A 76 -28.66 2.42 -4.94
CA GLN A 76 -28.74 3.84 -4.61
C GLN A 76 -30.08 4.46 -5.03
N LYS A 77 -30.60 4.14 -6.22
CA LYS A 77 -31.91 4.62 -6.67
C LYS A 77 -33.04 4.10 -5.78
N ILE A 78 -33.02 2.81 -5.43
CA ILE A 78 -34.05 2.20 -4.58
C ILE A 78 -33.99 2.78 -3.15
N GLN A 79 -32.80 2.93 -2.57
CA GLN A 79 -32.64 3.55 -1.25
C GLN A 79 -33.12 5.00 -1.24
N SER A 80 -32.83 5.76 -2.31
CA SER A 80 -33.32 7.13 -2.47
C SER A 80 -34.85 7.18 -2.51
N TYR A 81 -35.50 6.27 -3.25
CA TYR A 81 -36.96 6.15 -3.24
C TYR A 81 -37.52 5.92 -1.82
N TYR A 82 -36.96 4.96 -1.08
CA TYR A 82 -37.44 4.67 0.28
C TYR A 82 -37.23 5.84 1.23
N HIS A 83 -36.10 6.55 1.11
CA HIS A 83 -35.84 7.75 1.91
C HIS A 83 -36.87 8.86 1.62
N ILE A 84 -37.19 9.10 0.35
CA ILE A 84 -38.21 10.08 -0.06
C ILE A 84 -39.59 9.64 0.42
N ALA A 85 -39.96 8.37 0.23
CA ALA A 85 -41.27 7.85 0.63
C ALA A 85 -41.52 7.95 2.14
N ASP A 86 -40.50 7.70 2.97
CA ASP A 86 -40.59 7.83 4.42
C ASP A 86 -40.74 9.30 4.86
N ARG A 87 -40.00 10.21 4.21
CA ARG A 87 -40.14 11.66 4.42
C ARG A 87 -41.54 12.12 4.05
N ASP A 88 -42.01 11.80 2.85
CA ASP A 88 -43.32 12.22 2.35
C ASP A 88 -44.46 11.62 3.22
N ALA A 89 -44.28 10.41 3.76
CA ALA A 89 -45.21 9.83 4.73
C ALA A 89 -45.29 10.64 6.04
N THR A 90 -44.19 11.29 6.45
CA THR A 90 -44.15 12.18 7.63
C THR A 90 -44.87 13.49 7.40
N GLU A 91 -45.01 13.94 6.15
CA GLU A 91 -45.73 15.17 5.79
C GLU A 91 -47.26 15.00 5.79
N ILE A 92 -47.75 13.76 5.87
CA ILE A 92 -49.19 13.45 5.95
C ILE A 92 -49.76 13.99 7.27
N LYS A 93 -50.74 14.89 7.17
CA LYS A 93 -51.36 15.57 8.33
C LYS A 93 -52.21 14.66 9.21
N ASP A 94 -52.85 13.65 8.62
CA ASP A 94 -53.58 12.63 9.37
C ASP A 94 -52.55 11.67 10.00
N SER A 95 -52.41 11.76 11.32
CA SER A 95 -51.40 11.00 12.07
C SER A 95 -51.61 9.49 12.00
N VAL A 96 -52.86 9.03 11.98
CA VAL A 96 -53.17 7.60 11.89
C VAL A 96 -52.84 7.08 10.49
N LEU A 97 -53.13 7.87 9.45
CA LEU A 97 -52.75 7.54 8.08
C LEU A 97 -51.23 7.59 7.90
N SER A 98 -50.55 8.62 8.41
CA SER A 98 -49.09 8.76 8.37
C SER A 98 -48.39 7.52 8.92
N GLU A 99 -48.78 7.08 10.12
CA GLU A 99 -48.19 5.91 10.76
C GLU A 99 -48.42 4.62 9.95
N LYS A 100 -49.63 4.45 9.40
CA LYS A 100 -49.92 3.30 8.54
C LYS A 100 -49.05 3.27 7.29
N ILE A 101 -48.83 4.41 6.65
CA ILE A 101 -47.98 4.50 5.45
C ILE A 101 -46.51 4.24 5.82
N LYS A 102 -46.01 4.79 6.93
CA LYS A 102 -44.65 4.51 7.41
C LYS A 102 -44.41 3.02 7.64
N LEU A 103 -45.36 2.33 8.28
CA LEU A 103 -45.27 0.88 8.47
C LEU A 103 -45.26 0.10 7.15
N LEU A 104 -46.04 0.52 6.15
CA LEU A 104 -46.02 -0.09 4.82
C LEU A 104 -44.67 0.13 4.11
N VAL A 105 -44.14 1.34 4.15
CA VAL A 105 -42.83 1.69 3.57
C VAL A 105 -41.73 0.88 4.23
N ALA A 106 -41.68 0.86 5.56
CA ALA A 106 -40.70 0.09 6.33
C ALA A 106 -40.78 -1.41 6.04
N GLY A 107 -41.99 -1.97 5.95
CA GLY A 107 -42.20 -3.38 5.60
C GLY A 107 -41.72 -3.71 4.18
N SER A 108 -41.92 -2.80 3.21
CA SER A 108 -41.42 -2.96 1.84
C SER A 108 -39.89 -2.86 1.79
N LEU A 109 -39.29 -1.89 2.49
CA LEU A 109 -37.85 -1.74 2.59
C LEU A 109 -37.19 -2.99 3.21
N ALA A 110 -37.79 -3.55 4.27
CA ALA A 110 -37.28 -4.78 4.89
C ALA A 110 -37.27 -5.97 3.91
N LYS A 111 -38.31 -6.12 3.09
CA LYS A 111 -38.36 -7.15 2.03
C LYS A 111 -37.28 -6.93 0.98
N TYR A 112 -37.09 -5.69 0.54
CA TYR A 112 -36.04 -5.35 -0.42
C TYR A 112 -34.66 -5.67 0.15
N ASN A 113 -34.36 -5.25 1.39
CA ASN A 113 -33.09 -5.52 2.05
C ASN A 113 -32.80 -7.03 2.17
N ALA A 114 -33.83 -7.85 2.41
CA ALA A 114 -33.68 -9.30 2.39
C ALA A 114 -33.34 -9.85 1.00
N GLN A 115 -33.95 -9.32 -0.07
CA GLN A 115 -33.68 -9.71 -1.46
C GLN A 115 -32.26 -9.37 -1.91
N VAL A 116 -31.70 -8.24 -1.45
CA VAL A 116 -30.35 -7.80 -1.83
C VAL A 116 -29.27 -8.20 -0.83
N SER A 117 -29.60 -9.03 0.16
CA SER A 117 -28.66 -9.47 1.21
C SER A 117 -27.38 -10.10 0.64
N GLU A 118 -27.52 -11.01 -0.33
CA GLU A 118 -26.39 -11.64 -1.01
C GLU A 118 -25.49 -10.62 -1.74
N HIS A 119 -26.09 -9.63 -2.41
CA HIS A 119 -25.35 -8.59 -3.10
C HIS A 119 -24.53 -7.74 -2.12
N ASN A 120 -25.11 -7.41 -0.97
CA ASN A 120 -24.42 -6.65 0.08
C ASN A 120 -23.26 -7.44 0.70
N GLU A 121 -23.42 -8.75 0.93
CA GLU A 121 -22.35 -9.61 1.41
C GLU A 121 -21.21 -9.75 0.39
N LEU A 122 -21.53 -9.81 -0.90
CA LEU A 122 -20.54 -9.79 -1.98
C LEU A 122 -19.78 -8.46 -2.01
N LEU A 123 -20.45 -7.31 -1.94
CA LEU A 123 -19.79 -6.00 -1.88
C LEU A 123 -18.87 -5.87 -0.66
N LYS A 124 -19.30 -6.34 0.51
CA LYS A 124 -18.48 -6.37 1.72
C LYS A 124 -17.25 -7.27 1.54
N THR A 125 -17.42 -8.42 0.91
CA THR A 125 -16.34 -9.36 0.60
C THR A 125 -15.34 -8.75 -0.39
N ILE A 126 -15.83 -8.05 -1.41
CA ILE A 126 -15.01 -7.32 -2.38
C ILE A 126 -14.15 -6.27 -1.65
N GLY A 127 -14.73 -5.40 -0.83
CA GLY A 127 -13.98 -4.39 -0.09
C GLY A 127 -12.96 -4.97 0.89
N ALA A 128 -13.28 -6.11 1.53
CA ALA A 128 -12.33 -6.82 2.39
C ALA A 128 -11.14 -7.40 1.60
N LYS A 129 -11.39 -7.93 0.39
CA LYS A 129 -10.35 -8.45 -0.49
C LYS A 129 -9.47 -7.34 -1.06
N GLU A 130 -10.05 -6.20 -1.44
CA GLU A 130 -9.31 -5.02 -1.88
C GLU A 130 -8.33 -4.54 -0.81
N SER A 131 -8.81 -4.45 0.43
CA SER A 131 -7.96 -4.08 1.58
C SER A 131 -6.83 -5.09 1.78
N ALA A 132 -7.14 -6.39 1.73
CA ALA A 132 -6.13 -7.44 1.86
C ALA A 132 -5.09 -7.42 0.73
N ILE A 133 -5.51 -7.14 -0.51
CA ILE A 133 -4.60 -7.00 -1.66
C ILE A 133 -3.66 -5.82 -1.45
N ALA A 134 -4.17 -4.66 -1.01
CA ALA A 134 -3.35 -3.48 -0.73
C ALA A 134 -2.32 -3.74 0.37
N ASP A 135 -2.73 -4.37 1.48
CA ASP A 135 -1.83 -4.71 2.59
C ASP A 135 -0.75 -5.70 2.16
N LEU A 136 -1.12 -6.76 1.43
CA LEU A 136 -0.19 -7.75 0.92
C LEU A 136 0.77 -7.16 -0.12
N HIS A 137 0.29 -6.29 -1.00
CA HIS A 137 1.13 -5.58 -1.98
C HIS A 137 2.18 -4.73 -1.27
N GLN A 138 1.78 -3.96 -0.26
CA GLN A 138 2.70 -3.19 0.56
C GLN A 138 3.74 -4.08 1.26
N ALA A 139 3.33 -5.25 1.77
CA ALA A 139 4.25 -6.21 2.37
C ALA A 139 5.24 -6.79 1.35
N VAL A 140 4.80 -7.11 0.13
CA VAL A 140 5.67 -7.57 -0.96
C VAL A 140 6.71 -6.51 -1.30
N LYS A 141 6.32 -5.23 -1.43
CA LYS A 141 7.25 -4.12 -1.66
C LYS A 141 8.32 -4.04 -0.57
N ILE A 142 7.93 -4.15 0.69
CA ILE A 142 8.87 -4.06 1.82
C ILE A 142 9.83 -5.26 1.83
N VAL A 143 9.31 -6.49 1.74
CA VAL A 143 10.13 -7.71 1.88
C VAL A 143 11.14 -7.84 0.72
N THR A 144 10.70 -7.54 -0.50
CA THR A 144 11.56 -7.62 -1.70
C THR A 144 12.69 -6.60 -1.63
N THR A 145 12.37 -5.35 -1.29
CA THR A 145 13.36 -4.27 -1.19
C THR A 145 14.27 -4.38 0.03
N LEU A 146 13.80 -4.95 1.14
CA LEU A 146 14.63 -5.21 2.32
C LEU A 146 15.81 -6.13 1.97
N THR A 147 15.55 -7.19 1.20
CA THR A 147 16.60 -8.12 0.74
C THR A 147 17.65 -7.42 -0.11
N VAL A 148 17.24 -6.47 -0.96
CA VAL A 148 18.15 -5.66 -1.78
C VAL A 148 18.97 -4.72 -0.90
N MET A 149 18.33 -4.06 0.06
CA MET A 149 18.97 -3.13 0.98
C MET A 149 20.02 -3.84 1.85
N GLU A 150 19.73 -5.03 2.37
CA GLU A 150 20.69 -5.83 3.16
C GLU A 150 21.93 -6.22 2.33
N LYS A 151 21.74 -6.61 1.05
CA LYS A 151 22.85 -6.88 0.13
C LYS A 151 23.68 -5.63 -0.11
N TYR A 152 23.03 -4.49 -0.34
CA TYR A 152 23.72 -3.21 -0.53
C TYR A 152 24.53 -2.82 0.70
N GLN A 153 23.93 -2.89 1.90
CA GLN A 153 24.62 -2.61 3.16
C GLN A 153 25.86 -3.48 3.31
N LYS A 154 25.73 -4.79 3.10
CA LYS A 154 26.86 -5.72 3.23
C LYS A 154 27.97 -5.44 2.21
N GLY A 155 27.61 -5.08 0.97
CA GLY A 155 28.56 -4.84 -0.12
C GLY A 155 29.22 -3.46 -0.10
N ASN A 156 28.57 -2.47 0.49
CA ASN A 156 28.96 -1.06 0.39
C ASN A 156 29.22 -0.38 1.75
N MET A 157 29.23 -1.14 2.86
CA MET A 157 29.49 -0.58 4.19
C MET A 157 30.89 0.06 4.25
N PRO A 158 30.99 1.38 4.54
CA PRO A 158 32.29 2.03 4.67
C PRO A 158 33.12 1.44 5.81
N ASP A 159 34.43 1.36 5.62
CA ASP A 159 35.35 0.92 6.66
C ASP A 159 35.43 1.94 7.80
N THR A 160 35.42 1.45 9.05
CA THR A 160 35.56 2.26 10.26
C THR A 160 36.94 2.92 10.43
N ARG A 161 37.97 2.56 9.66
CA ARG A 161 39.34 3.10 9.79
C ARG A 161 39.39 4.63 9.75
N GLN A 162 38.68 5.27 8.83
CA GLN A 162 38.66 6.73 8.73
C GLN A 162 38.00 7.37 9.96
N LEU A 163 36.87 6.80 10.41
CA LEU A 163 36.18 7.26 11.61
C LEU A 163 37.06 7.10 12.85
N ARG A 164 37.75 5.96 13.00
CA ARG A 164 38.70 5.71 14.10
C ARG A 164 39.88 6.67 14.06
N GLY A 165 40.42 6.93 12.88
CA GLY A 165 41.50 7.90 12.69
C GLY A 165 41.09 9.29 13.15
N TYR A 166 39.87 9.72 12.79
CA TYR A 166 39.33 11.01 13.23
C TYR A 166 39.13 11.07 14.75
N VAL A 167 38.58 10.03 15.37
CA VAL A 167 38.46 9.96 16.84
C VAL A 167 39.83 10.10 17.52
N GLN A 168 40.86 9.43 17.01
CA GLN A 168 42.21 9.55 17.56
C GLN A 168 42.80 10.97 17.41
N GLU A 169 42.49 11.66 16.32
CA GLU A 169 42.87 13.07 16.13
C GLU A 169 42.20 13.97 17.17
N GLN A 170 40.91 13.72 17.45
CA GLN A 170 40.16 14.43 18.49
C GLN A 170 40.75 14.18 19.87
N ASP A 171 41.05 12.93 20.24
CA ASP A 171 41.63 12.59 21.54
C ASP A 171 42.98 13.29 21.78
N LYS A 172 43.84 13.35 20.74
CA LYS A 172 45.11 14.08 20.81
C LYS A 172 44.90 15.58 21.02
N THR A 173 43.90 16.14 20.36
CA THR A 173 43.57 17.57 20.46
C THR A 173 43.07 17.90 21.87
N ILE A 174 42.14 17.11 22.40
CA ILE A 174 41.61 17.26 23.76
C ILE A 174 42.74 17.17 24.80
N HIS A 175 43.61 16.16 24.71
CA HIS A 175 44.75 16.02 25.63
C HIS A 175 45.68 17.26 25.60
N MET A 176 45.89 17.84 24.42
CA MET A 176 46.68 19.07 24.28
C MET A 176 46.00 20.25 24.99
N GLU A 177 44.70 20.43 24.79
CA GLU A 177 43.92 21.49 25.47
C GLU A 177 43.95 21.34 26.99
N ASP A 178 43.72 20.13 27.51
CA ASP A 178 43.80 19.83 28.95
C ASP A 178 45.18 20.13 29.54
N THR A 179 46.24 19.80 28.79
CA THR A 179 47.61 20.10 29.21
C THR A 179 47.87 21.60 29.27
N LEU A 180 47.25 22.40 28.40
CA LEU A 180 47.41 23.86 28.40
C LEU A 180 46.60 24.54 29.52
N LEU A 181 45.46 23.98 29.92
CA LEU A 181 44.62 24.53 30.99
C LEU A 181 45.12 24.19 32.40
N ASN A 182 45.81 23.05 32.58
CA ASN A 182 46.32 22.59 33.88
C ASN A 182 47.80 22.94 34.13
N ARG A 183 48.32 23.97 33.45
CA ARG A 183 49.64 24.59 33.71
C ARG A 183 49.51 25.80 34.61
#